data_AF-A0A2V9C7G9-F1
#
_entry.id   AF-A0A2V9C7G9-F1
#
_cell.length_a   1.000
_cell.length_b   1.000
_cell.length_c   1.000
_cell.angle_alpha   90.00
_cell.angle_beta   90.00
_cell.angle_gamma   90.00
#
_symmetry.space_group_name_H-M   'P 1'
#
loop_
_entity.id
_entity.type
_entity.pdbx_description
1 polymer ?
#
loop_
_entity_poly.entity_id
_entity_poly.type
_entity_poly.pdbx_seq_one_letter_code
_entity_poly.pdbx_strand_id
1 'polypeptide(L)'
;MKVVPEHRLWSAVILTTVQEWLSGPLRLSRRAEQYLFHDEKDFVMVCQSAGMDPGRLRGQLGRMRRNSPGLSNQPASHGTLGSAPRRTS
;
A
#
# COMPACT_ATOMS: atom_id res chain seq x y z
N MET A 1 10.65 -26.69 -16.19
CA MET A 1 9.94 -25.76 -15.29
C MET A 1 8.80 -25.11 -16.08
N LYS A 2 7.55 -25.57 -15.91
CA LYS A 2 6.39 -24.91 -16.54
C LYS A 2 6.12 -23.63 -15.76
N VAL A 3 6.65 -22.51 -16.25
CA VAL A 3 6.13 -21.20 -15.86
C VAL A 3 4.71 -21.16 -16.38
N VAL A 4 3.76 -21.43 -15.48
CA VAL A 4 2.34 -21.44 -15.82
C VAL A 4 2.02 -20.02 -16.31
N PRO A 5 1.54 -19.85 -17.56
CA PRO A 5 1.24 -18.54 -18.12
C PRO A 5 0.29 -17.73 -17.21
N GLU A 6 -0.60 -18.43 -16.52
CA GLU A 6 -1.53 -17.89 -15.52
C GLU A 6 -0.83 -17.18 -14.36
N HIS A 7 0.18 -17.81 -13.74
CA HIS A 7 0.94 -17.17 -12.65
C HIS A 7 1.62 -15.88 -13.10
N ARG A 8 2.17 -15.87 -14.33
CA ARG A 8 2.81 -14.67 -14.90
C ARG A 8 1.79 -13.57 -15.18
N LEU A 9 0.61 -13.94 -15.67
CA LEU A 9 -0.48 -13.01 -15.92
C LEU A 9 -0.94 -12.34 -14.61
N TRP A 10 -1.26 -13.14 -13.60
CA TRP A 10 -1.72 -12.61 -12.31
C TRP A 10 -0.63 -11.81 -11.59
N SER A 11 0.64 -12.23 -11.70
CA SER A 11 1.77 -11.44 -11.21
C SER A 11 1.85 -10.08 -11.91
N ALA A 12 1.67 -10.03 -13.22
CA ALA A 12 1.68 -8.78 -13.98
C ALA A 12 0.51 -7.86 -13.59
N VAL A 13 -0.68 -8.42 -13.34
CA VAL A 13 -1.83 -7.65 -12.83
C VAL A 13 -1.49 -7.00 -11.50
N ILE A 14 -1.01 -7.78 -10.52
CA ILE A 14 -0.61 -7.26 -9.19
C ILE A 14 0.47 -6.19 -9.31
N LEU A 15 1.52 -6.44 -10.11
CA LEU A 15 2.61 -5.48 -10.31
C LEU A 15 2.10 -4.18 -10.93
N THR A 16 1.22 -4.27 -11.93
CA THR A 16 0.61 -3.09 -12.56
C THR A 16 -0.24 -2.33 -11.55
N THR A 17 -1.06 -3.01 -10.74
CA THR A 17 -1.87 -2.36 -9.71
C THR A 17 -1.01 -1.66 -8.65
N VAL A 18 0.09 -2.28 -8.22
CA VAL A 18 1.03 -1.66 -7.28
C VAL A 18 1.76 -0.47 -7.91
N GLN A 19 2.14 -0.56 -9.19
CA GLN A 19 2.74 0.55 -9.92
C GLN A 19 1.79 1.73 -10.04
N GLU A 20 0.52 1.47 -10.38
CA GLU A 20 -0.55 2.48 -10.44
C GLU A 20 -0.86 3.09 -9.06
N TRP A 21 -0.74 2.30 -8.00
CA TRP A 21 -0.88 2.80 -6.63
C TRP A 21 0.26 3.75 -6.25
N LEU A 22 1.51 3.40 -6.60
CA LEU A 22 2.72 4.15 -6.24
C LEU A 22 2.96 5.38 -7.12
N SER A 23 2.69 5.28 -8.42
CA SER A 23 3.09 6.25 -9.44
C SER A 23 1.94 6.69 -10.35
N GLY A 24 0.76 6.09 -10.20
CA GLY A 24 -0.40 6.45 -11.01
C GLY A 24 -1.03 7.78 -10.59
N PRO A 25 -1.82 8.40 -11.49
CA PRO A 25 -2.64 9.57 -11.16
C PRO A 25 -3.51 9.33 -9.92
N LEU A 26 -3.78 10.37 -9.11
CA LEU A 26 -4.58 10.30 -7.87
C LEU A 26 -5.84 9.43 -7.96
N ARG A 27 -6.55 9.46 -9.10
CA ARG A 27 -7.75 8.64 -9.35
C ARG A 27 -7.45 7.14 -9.47
N LEU A 28 -6.38 6.79 -10.17
CA LEU A 28 -5.96 5.40 -10.37
C LEU A 28 -5.30 4.85 -9.10
N SER A 29 -4.52 5.67 -8.40
CA SER A 29 -3.97 5.31 -7.09
C SER A 29 -5.06 4.99 -6.07
N ARG A 30 -6.15 5.79 -6.01
CA ARG A 30 -7.28 5.52 -5.10
C ARG A 30 -8.04 4.23 -5.45
N ARG A 31 -8.22 3.93 -6.74
CA ARG A 31 -8.84 2.66 -7.18
C ARG A 31 -7.94 1.46 -6.87
N ALA A 32 -6.65 1.59 -7.14
CA ALA A 32 -5.68 0.56 -6.81
C ALA A 32 -5.59 0.33 -5.29
N GLU A 33 -5.69 1.39 -4.49
CA GLU A 33 -5.77 1.28 -3.02
C GLU A 33 -7.04 0.53 -2.58
N GLN A 34 -8.20 0.84 -3.16
CA GLN A 34 -9.44 0.07 -2.89
C GLN A 34 -9.26 -1.41 -3.23
N TYR A 35 -8.67 -1.73 -4.37
CA TYR A 35 -8.41 -3.12 -4.74
C TYR A 35 -7.43 -3.83 -3.78
N LEU A 36 -6.32 -3.17 -3.43
CA LEU A 36 -5.26 -3.76 -2.59
C LEU A 36 -5.69 -3.88 -1.11
N PHE A 37 -6.51 -2.96 -0.60
CA PHE A 37 -6.82 -2.87 0.84
C PHE A 37 -8.28 -3.09 1.22
N HIS A 38 -9.24 -2.97 0.30
CA HIS A 38 -10.68 -3.17 0.58
C HIS A 38 -11.25 -4.44 -0.06
N ASP A 39 -10.84 -4.79 -1.28
CA ASP A 39 -11.35 -5.99 -1.97
C ASP A 39 -10.58 -7.26 -1.58
N GLU A 40 -10.83 -7.75 -0.37
CA GLU A 40 -10.13 -8.93 0.16
C GLU A 40 -10.36 -10.21 -0.65
N LYS A 41 -11.58 -10.46 -1.13
CA LYS A 41 -11.91 -11.68 -1.87
C LYS A 41 -11.15 -11.76 -3.20
N ASP A 42 -11.28 -10.76 -4.04
CA ASP A 42 -10.63 -10.71 -5.35
C ASP A 42 -9.11 -10.62 -5.21
N PHE A 43 -8.61 -9.86 -4.23
CA PHE A 43 -7.18 -9.76 -3.95
C PHE A 43 -6.56 -11.09 -3.53
N VAL A 44 -7.21 -11.83 -2.62
CA VAL A 44 -6.73 -13.14 -2.17
C VAL A 44 -6.74 -14.14 -3.32
N MET A 45 -7.80 -14.16 -4.14
CA MET A 45 -7.88 -15.03 -5.31
C MET A 45 -6.73 -14.76 -6.29
N VAL A 46 -6.50 -13.48 -6.65
CA VAL A 46 -5.44 -13.12 -7.58
C VAL A 46 -4.05 -13.40 -7.01
N CYS A 47 -3.83 -13.17 -5.70
CA CYS A 47 -2.59 -13.53 -5.04
C CYS A 47 -2.35 -15.04 -5.09
N GLN A 48 -3.36 -15.86 -4.81
CA GLN A 48 -3.27 -17.33 -4.90
C GLN A 48 -2.94 -17.78 -6.32
N SER A 49 -3.62 -17.23 -7.33
CA SER A 49 -3.38 -17.53 -8.74
C SER A 49 -2.03 -17.02 -9.25
N ALA A 50 -1.45 -16.01 -8.60
CA ALA A 50 -0.08 -15.55 -8.82
C ALA A 50 0.96 -16.41 -8.06
N GLY A 51 0.56 -17.22 -7.09
CA GLY A 51 1.46 -17.91 -6.16
C GLY A 51 2.12 -16.96 -5.15
N MET A 52 1.46 -15.85 -4.84
CA MET A 52 1.90 -14.83 -3.88
C MET A 52 1.12 -14.95 -2.57
N ASP A 53 1.78 -14.62 -1.45
CA ASP A 53 1.10 -14.53 -0.16
C ASP A 53 0.44 -13.15 0.01
N PRO A 54 -0.89 -13.08 0.15
CA PRO A 54 -1.62 -11.81 0.24
C PRO A 54 -1.28 -11.02 1.51
N GLY A 55 -1.01 -11.71 2.63
CA GLY A 55 -0.66 -11.07 3.91
C GLY A 55 0.70 -10.39 3.86
N ARG A 56 1.70 -11.06 3.26
CA ARG A 56 3.05 -10.55 3.06
C ARG A 56 3.05 -9.37 2.11
N LEU A 57 2.28 -9.44 1.02
CA LEU A 57 2.15 -8.34 0.06
C LEU A 57 1.51 -7.11 0.72
N ARG A 58 0.38 -7.27 1.43
CA ARG A 58 -0.24 -6.17 2.19
C ARG A 58 0.68 -5.59 3.26
N GLY A 59 1.41 -6.44 3.97
CA GLY A 59 2.40 -6.02 4.97
C GLY A 59 3.50 -5.15 4.36
N GLN A 60 4.02 -5.53 3.19
CA GLN A 60 5.00 -4.72 2.46
C GLN A 60 4.41 -3.40 1.95
N LEU A 61 3.22 -3.42 1.35
CA LEU A 61 2.54 -2.21 0.87
C LEU A 61 2.25 -1.24 2.03
N GLY A 62 1.75 -1.74 3.15
CA GLY A 62 1.51 -0.94 4.36
C GLY A 62 2.78 -0.30 4.93
N ARG A 63 3.91 -1.03 4.87
CA ARG A 63 5.23 -0.48 5.24
C ARG A 63 5.70 0.59 4.25
N MET A 64 5.56 0.35 2.95
CA MET A 64 5.92 1.32 1.92
C MET A 64 5.12 2.62 2.08
N ARG A 65 3.80 2.53 2.30
CA ARG A 65 2.94 3.69 2.57
C ARG A 65 3.42 4.53 3.76
N ARG A 66 3.84 3.86 4.83
CA ARG A 66 4.33 4.54 6.04
C ARG A 66 5.71 5.17 5.81
N ASN A 67 6.50 4.63 4.88
CA ASN A 67 7.86 5.05 4.60
C ASN A 67 7.99 5.98 3.37
N SER A 68 6.92 6.22 2.61
CA SER A 68 6.86 7.15 1.49
C SER A 68 6.28 8.50 1.98
N PRO A 69 7.11 9.53 2.26
CA PRO A 69 6.64 10.79 2.81
C PRO A 69 5.80 11.63 1.81
N GLY A 70 5.80 11.25 0.52
CA GLY A 70 5.18 12.03 -0.56
C GLY A 70 3.71 11.75 -0.86
N LEU A 71 3.10 10.70 -0.28
CA LEU A 71 1.69 10.36 -0.53
C LEU A 71 0.77 10.60 0.69
N SER A 72 1.37 10.98 1.82
CA SER A 72 0.66 11.09 3.10
C SER A 72 0.05 12.49 3.26
N ASN A 73 -1.13 12.70 2.69
CA ASN A 73 -1.96 13.87 2.96
C ASN A 73 -2.64 13.80 4.35
N GLN A 74 -1.90 13.43 5.39
CA GLN A 74 -2.37 13.50 6.77
C GLN A 74 -1.52 14.53 7.52
N PRO A 75 -2.12 15.53 8.20
CA PRO A 75 -1.39 16.43 9.06
C PRO A 75 -0.72 15.56 10.11
N ALA A 76 0.61 15.50 10.06
CA ALA A 76 1.38 15.08 11.21
C ALA A 76 0.95 15.99 12.34
N SER A 77 0.09 15.49 13.22
CA SER A 77 -0.05 16.01 14.58
C SER A 77 1.31 15.76 15.22
N HIS A 78 2.23 16.66 14.91
CA HIS A 78 3.50 16.81 15.56
C HIS A 78 3.14 17.26 16.97
N GLY A 79 2.95 16.26 17.84
CA GLY A 79 2.92 16.44 19.28
C GLY A 79 4.23 17.09 19.69
N THR A 80 4.27 18.41 19.58
CA THR A 80 5.35 19.24 20.06
C THR A 80 5.12 19.32 21.56
N LEU A 81 5.51 18.27 22.29
CA LEU A 81 5.83 18.42 23.70
C LEU A 81 7.15 19.19 23.77
N GLY A 82 7.03 20.51 23.66
CA GLY A 82 8.09 21.48 23.87
C GLY A 82 7.70 22.41 25.02
N SER A 83 8.12 22.06 26.22
CA SER A 83 8.67 22.93 27.28
C SER A 83 8.00 24.28 27.59
N ALA A 84 7.53 24.44 28.85
CA ALA A 84 7.98 25.51 29.76
C ALA A 84 7.33 25.38 31.16
N PRO A 85 8.09 25.30 32.27
CA PRO A 85 7.58 25.74 33.56
C PRO A 85 7.62 27.28 33.62
N ARG A 86 6.44 27.91 33.67
CA ARG A 86 6.32 29.35 33.95
C ARG A 86 6.60 29.60 35.43
N ARG A 87 7.71 30.30 35.69
CA ARG A 87 7.99 31.01 36.94
C ARG A 87 7.47 32.45 36.79
N THR A 88 6.43 32.80 37.53
CA THR A 88 6.00 34.16 37.93
C THR A 88 4.99 33.95 39.07
N SER A 89 4.92 34.65 40.19
CA SER A 89 5.70 35.69 40.89
C SER A 89 5.28 35.56 42.37
#